data_AF-A0A2B7XY38-F1
#
_entry.id   AF-A0A2B7XY38-F1
#
_cell.length_a   1.000
_cell.length_b   1.000
_cell.length_c   1.000
_cell.angle_alpha   90.00
_cell.angle_beta   90.00
_cell.angle_gamma   90.00
#
_symmetry.space_group_name_H-M   'P 1'
#
loop_
_entity.id
_entity.type
_entity.pdbx_description
1 polymer ?
#
loop_
_entity_poly.entity_id
_entity_poly.type
_entity_poly.pdbx_seq_one_letter_code
_entity_poly.pdbx_strand_id
1 'polypeptide(L)'
;MSTNPSASFQKGALPQTSSPKRPLEPSSLQPLHSPWRHTKYHIKSLGSGWISDHEGRMGSVFKSNFLCVRVRISTVPEHLRDRVDGVMRMFDGRLMEIQGVTCRVWLLEILKELVKGGFVRGGGEDAVGELERECKEIGNVHAEAAARNE
;
A
#
# COMPACT_ATOMS: atom_id res chain seq x y z
N MET A 1 40.69 -70.25 -4.42
CA MET A 1 39.23 -70.03 -4.53
C MET A 1 38.74 -69.76 -3.10
N SER A 2 38.60 -68.49 -2.68
CA SER A 2 37.33 -67.72 -2.54
C SER A 2 36.26 -68.44 -1.70
N THR A 3 35.64 -67.92 -0.64
CA THR A 3 35.49 -66.55 -0.08
C THR A 3 35.02 -66.64 1.40
N ASN A 4 35.30 -65.57 2.16
CA ASN A 4 34.83 -65.18 3.51
C ASN A 4 33.32 -64.73 3.50
N PRO A 5 32.69 -64.11 4.54
CA PRO A 5 33.01 -63.86 5.98
C PRO A 5 31.79 -63.93 6.98
N SER A 6 32.03 -63.61 8.28
CA SER A 6 31.18 -62.82 9.25
C SER A 6 31.05 -63.50 10.62
N ALA A 7 31.48 -62.97 11.77
CA ALA A 7 31.37 -61.66 12.44
C ALA A 7 30.16 -61.55 13.41
N SER A 8 30.52 -61.45 14.68
CA SER A 8 29.77 -61.29 15.94
C SER A 8 29.28 -59.86 16.21
N PHE A 9 28.19 -59.66 16.97
CA PHE A 9 28.14 -58.76 18.16
C PHE A 9 26.80 -58.76 18.91
N GLN A 10 26.88 -58.53 20.23
CA GLN A 10 25.79 -58.46 21.22
C GLN A 10 24.98 -57.16 21.11
N LYS A 11 23.68 -57.19 21.47
CA LYS A 11 22.84 -55.98 21.69
C LYS A 11 22.75 -55.65 23.18
N GLY A 12 23.45 -54.59 23.59
CA GLY A 12 23.26 -53.86 24.85
C GLY A 12 22.29 -52.69 24.68
N ALA A 13 21.72 -52.25 25.80
CA ALA A 13 20.65 -51.24 25.93
C ALA A 13 21.01 -49.82 25.46
N LEU A 14 19.98 -49.03 25.10
CA LEU A 14 20.08 -47.58 24.85
C LEU A 14 19.27 -46.79 25.91
N PRO A 15 19.81 -45.68 26.46
CA PRO A 15 19.13 -44.82 27.42
C PRO A 15 18.26 -43.73 26.76
N GLN A 16 17.24 -43.30 27.51
CA GLN A 16 16.35 -42.18 27.21
C GLN A 16 17.11 -40.85 27.25
N THR A 17 16.97 -40.01 26.23
CA THR A 17 17.41 -38.62 26.25
C THR A 17 16.19 -37.69 26.25
N SER A 18 15.97 -37.00 27.37
CA SER A 18 14.99 -35.91 27.49
C SER A 18 15.66 -34.60 27.06
N SER A 19 15.25 -34.05 25.91
CA SER A 19 15.63 -32.70 25.49
C SER A 19 14.83 -31.64 26.28
N PRO A 20 15.43 -30.51 26.70
CA PRO A 20 14.69 -29.46 27.41
C PRO A 20 13.84 -28.65 26.42
N LYS A 21 12.57 -28.43 26.75
CA LYS A 21 11.68 -27.51 26.02
C LYS A 21 12.17 -26.07 26.22
N ARG A 22 12.53 -25.41 25.11
CA ARG A 22 12.83 -23.98 25.07
C ARG A 22 11.56 -23.19 25.45
N PRO A 23 11.63 -22.14 26.29
CA PRO A 23 10.49 -21.26 26.53
C PRO A 23 10.10 -20.56 25.22
N LEU A 24 8.80 -20.49 24.95
CA LEU A 24 8.26 -19.73 23.81
C LEU A 24 8.28 -18.24 24.17
N GLU A 25 9.15 -17.48 23.50
CA GLU A 25 9.16 -16.01 23.55
C GLU A 25 7.82 -15.45 23.03
N PRO A 26 7.17 -14.49 23.72
CA PRO A 26 5.94 -13.89 23.27
C PRO A 26 6.24 -12.76 22.26
N SER A 27 6.71 -13.12 21.07
CA SER A 27 6.99 -12.14 20.01
C SER A 27 6.53 -12.64 18.64
N SER A 28 5.24 -12.85 18.46
CA SER A 28 4.69 -13.14 17.12
C SER A 28 3.24 -12.74 16.87
N LEU A 29 2.61 -11.97 17.77
CA LEU A 29 1.38 -11.26 17.40
C LEU A 29 1.74 -9.92 16.75
N GLN A 30 2.31 -10.00 15.54
CA GLN A 30 2.25 -8.90 14.60
C GLN A 30 0.78 -8.80 14.15
N PRO A 31 0.13 -7.62 14.18
CA PRO A 31 -1.25 -7.50 13.74
C PRO A 31 -1.37 -8.00 12.29
N LEU A 32 -2.35 -8.89 12.01
CA LEU A 32 -2.73 -9.36 10.67
C LEU A 32 -3.34 -8.24 9.81
N HIS A 33 -3.00 -6.99 10.06
CA HIS A 33 -3.43 -5.84 9.29
C HIS A 33 -2.20 -5.30 8.60
N SER A 34 -1.97 -5.78 7.37
CA SER A 34 -0.99 -5.17 6.48
C SER A 34 -1.35 -3.68 6.34
N PRO A 35 -0.48 -2.74 6.81
CA PRO A 35 -0.77 -1.31 6.79
C PRO A 35 -1.10 -0.82 5.37
N TRP A 36 -0.61 -1.57 4.37
CA TRP A 36 -0.78 -1.30 2.95
C TRP A 36 -2.19 -1.49 2.40
N ARG A 37 -3.04 -2.31 3.03
CA ARG A 37 -4.35 -2.64 2.42
C ARG A 37 -5.31 -1.45 2.44
N HIS A 38 -5.03 -0.40 3.22
CA HIS A 38 -6.00 0.63 3.52
C HIS A 38 -5.42 2.04 3.76
N THR A 39 -4.26 2.40 3.19
CA THR A 39 -3.72 3.77 3.31
C THR A 39 -4.49 4.76 2.43
N LYS A 40 -5.03 5.81 3.04
CA LYS A 40 -5.55 7.00 2.37
C LYS A 40 -4.46 8.08 2.44
N TYR A 41 -4.03 8.56 1.28
CA TYR A 41 -3.10 9.68 1.17
C TYR A 41 -3.89 10.95 0.84
N HIS A 42 -3.60 12.02 1.55
CA HIS A 42 -4.26 13.31 1.37
C HIS A 42 -3.31 14.43 1.79
N ILE A 43 -3.59 15.65 1.31
CA ILE A 43 -3.02 16.85 1.91
C ILE A 43 -4.16 17.75 2.36
N LYS A 44 -4.03 18.36 3.53
CA LYS A 44 -5.03 19.27 4.08
C LYS A 44 -4.45 20.65 4.32
N SER A 45 -5.29 21.66 4.16
CA SER A 45 -4.92 23.02 4.55
C SER A 45 -4.79 23.10 6.07
N LEU A 46 -3.73 23.75 6.53
CA LEU A 46 -3.52 24.09 7.93
C LEU A 46 -3.03 25.54 7.99
N GLY A 47 -3.92 26.45 8.38
CA GLY A 47 -3.66 27.88 8.30
C GLY A 47 -3.43 28.34 6.86
N SER A 48 -2.29 28.98 6.60
CA SER A 48 -1.86 29.41 5.26
C SER A 48 -1.08 28.33 4.49
N GLY A 49 -0.84 27.15 5.08
CA GLY A 49 -0.02 26.10 4.50
C GLY A 49 -0.77 24.79 4.23
N TRP A 50 -0.03 23.79 3.79
CA TRP A 50 -0.51 22.43 3.54
C TRP A 50 0.32 21.41 4.32
N ILE A 51 -0.35 20.39 4.85
CA ILE A 51 0.30 19.27 5.53
C ILE A 51 -0.15 17.93 4.92
N SER A 52 0.75 16.97 4.90
CA SER A 52 0.44 15.59 4.51
C SER A 52 -0.41 14.90 5.58
N ASP A 53 -1.38 14.11 5.13
CA ASP A 53 -2.33 13.39 5.97
C ASP A 53 -2.50 11.97 5.43
N HIS A 54 -1.76 11.04 6.03
CA HIS A 54 -1.69 9.64 5.59
C HIS A 54 -2.36 8.75 6.63
N GLU A 55 -3.63 8.40 6.42
CA GLU A 55 -4.42 7.59 7.35
C GLU A 55 -4.41 6.11 6.95
N GLY A 56 -4.08 5.21 7.88
CA GLY A 56 -4.07 3.76 7.64
C GLY A 56 -5.45 3.07 7.61
N ARG A 57 -6.56 3.82 7.54
CA ARG A 57 -7.93 3.26 7.60
C ARG A 57 -8.84 3.83 6.52
N MET A 58 -8.89 3.18 5.35
CA MET A 58 -9.89 3.41 4.30
C MET A 58 -11.37 3.41 4.77
N GLY A 59 -11.68 2.84 5.94
CA GLY A 59 -13.04 2.84 6.49
C GLY A 59 -13.64 4.24 6.71
N SER A 60 -12.82 5.30 6.71
CA SER A 60 -13.29 6.69 6.76
C SER A 60 -13.68 7.26 5.40
N VAL A 61 -13.17 6.73 4.27
CA VAL A 61 -13.39 7.37 2.96
C VAL A 61 -14.86 7.31 2.55
N PHE A 62 -15.54 6.19 2.82
CA PHE A 62 -16.98 6.02 2.60
C PHE A 62 -17.85 6.82 3.56
N LYS A 63 -17.26 7.41 4.60
CA LYS A 63 -17.94 8.30 5.55
C LYS A 63 -17.64 9.77 5.24
N SER A 64 -16.95 10.04 4.13
CA SER A 64 -16.69 11.41 3.69
C SER A 64 -17.98 12.01 3.14
N ASN A 65 -18.40 13.14 3.69
CA ASN A 65 -19.45 13.95 3.08
C ASN A 65 -19.01 14.37 1.67
N PHE A 66 -19.95 14.40 0.73
CA PHE A 66 -19.71 14.79 -0.67
C PHE A 66 -18.75 13.86 -1.44
N LEU A 67 -18.51 12.63 -0.98
CA LEU A 67 -17.82 11.64 -1.79
C LEU A 67 -18.68 11.36 -3.03
N CYS A 68 -18.17 11.76 -4.19
CA CYS A 68 -18.90 11.59 -5.43
C CYS A 68 -18.70 10.20 -6.03
N VAL A 69 -17.45 9.83 -6.31
CA VAL A 69 -17.11 8.54 -6.90
C VAL A 69 -15.76 8.04 -6.40
N ARG A 70 -15.52 6.74 -6.57
CA ARG A 70 -14.19 6.14 -6.39
C ARG A 70 -13.74 5.49 -7.69
N VAL A 71 -12.70 6.06 -8.27
CA VAL A 71 -12.10 5.55 -9.52
C VAL A 71 -10.91 4.67 -9.17
N ARG A 72 -10.89 3.43 -9.69
CA ARG A 72 -9.73 2.54 -9.60
C ARG A 72 -8.88 2.72 -10.85
N ILE A 73 -7.68 3.25 -10.69
CA ILE A 73 -6.78 3.56 -11.81
C ILE A 73 -5.69 2.49 -12.06
N SER A 74 -5.43 1.63 -11.06
CA SER A 74 -4.47 0.53 -11.18
C SER A 74 -4.66 -0.54 -10.11
N THR A 75 -4.01 -1.69 -10.31
CA THR A 75 -3.82 -2.74 -9.31
C THR A 75 -2.32 -2.91 -9.06
N VAL A 76 -1.87 -2.65 -7.84
CA VAL A 76 -0.46 -2.70 -7.46
C VAL A 76 -0.13 -4.07 -6.85
N PRO A 77 0.79 -4.86 -7.45
CA PRO A 77 1.32 -6.08 -6.86
C PRO A 77 1.95 -5.84 -5.48
N GLU A 78 1.88 -6.83 -4.59
CA GLU A 78 2.36 -6.69 -3.21
C GLU A 78 3.82 -6.25 -3.09
N HIS A 79 4.70 -6.82 -3.91
CA HIS A 79 6.14 -6.49 -3.92
C HIS A 79 6.46 -5.08 -4.43
N LEU A 80 5.47 -4.34 -4.96
CA LEU A 80 5.64 -2.97 -5.44
C LEU A 80 5.00 -1.91 -4.52
N ARG A 81 4.31 -2.33 -3.45
CA ARG A 81 3.56 -1.41 -2.58
C ARG A 81 4.46 -0.39 -1.88
N ASP A 82 5.61 -0.82 -1.37
CA ASP A 82 6.58 0.07 -0.70
C ASP A 82 7.10 1.14 -1.67
N ARG A 83 7.32 0.76 -2.94
CA ARG A 83 7.76 1.70 -3.97
C ARG A 83 6.66 2.70 -4.31
N VAL A 84 5.42 2.27 -4.38
CA VAL A 84 4.27 3.16 -4.58
C VAL A 84 4.10 4.10 -3.38
N ASP A 85 4.20 3.61 -2.15
CA ASP A 85 4.13 4.46 -0.94
C ASP A 85 5.24 5.51 -0.92
N GLY A 86 6.47 5.14 -1.30
CA GLY A 86 7.57 6.08 -1.46
C GLY A 86 7.25 7.20 -2.46
N VAL A 87 6.59 6.88 -3.58
CA VAL A 87 6.11 7.90 -4.53
C VAL A 87 5.01 8.75 -3.89
N MET A 88 3.99 8.15 -3.26
CA MET A 88 2.89 8.88 -2.61
C MET A 88 3.38 9.88 -1.55
N ARG A 89 4.51 9.61 -0.90
CA ARG A 89 5.12 10.43 0.16
C ARG A 89 6.24 11.35 -0.33
N MET A 90 6.55 11.38 -1.62
CA MET A 90 7.75 12.06 -2.12
C MET A 90 7.78 13.58 -1.88
N PHE A 91 6.62 14.19 -1.69
CA PHE A 91 6.45 15.63 -1.39
C PHE A 91 6.19 15.90 0.09
N ASP A 92 6.24 14.89 0.96
CA ASP A 92 6.15 15.09 2.40
C ASP A 92 7.25 16.06 2.86
N GLY A 93 6.86 17.10 3.61
CA GLY A 93 7.76 18.16 4.04
C GLY A 93 8.11 19.21 2.97
N ARG A 94 7.69 19.02 1.71
CA ARG A 94 7.98 19.91 0.57
C ARG A 94 6.74 20.37 -0.20
N LEU A 95 5.55 20.22 0.40
CA LEU A 95 4.28 20.61 -0.24
C LEU A 95 4.25 22.08 -0.67
N MET A 96 4.91 22.96 0.09
CA MET A 96 4.96 24.40 -0.20
C MET A 96 5.87 24.75 -1.39
N GLU A 97 6.69 23.81 -1.88
CA GLU A 97 7.50 23.99 -3.09
C GLU A 97 6.65 23.78 -4.36
N ILE A 98 5.48 23.15 -4.24
CA ILE A 98 4.55 22.95 -5.35
C ILE A 98 3.79 24.26 -5.60
N GLN A 99 4.02 24.88 -6.75
CA GLN A 99 3.37 26.14 -7.11
C GLN A 99 1.85 25.98 -7.19
N GLY A 100 1.11 26.83 -6.47
CA GLY A 100 -0.35 26.78 -6.45
C GLY A 100 -0.91 25.48 -5.83
N VAL A 101 -0.18 24.91 -4.87
CA VAL A 101 -0.53 23.63 -4.25
C VAL A 101 -1.98 23.61 -3.75
N THR A 102 -2.66 22.56 -4.16
CA THR A 102 -3.98 22.12 -3.68
C THR A 102 -3.95 20.61 -3.63
N CYS A 103 -4.90 19.98 -2.93
CA CYS A 103 -5.02 18.51 -2.95
C CYS A 103 -5.07 17.95 -4.38
N ARG A 104 -5.79 18.62 -5.30
CA ARG A 104 -5.83 18.24 -6.72
C ARG A 104 -4.45 18.36 -7.37
N VAL A 105 -3.79 19.51 -7.24
CA VAL A 105 -2.47 19.74 -7.87
C VAL A 105 -1.43 18.76 -7.35
N TRP A 106 -1.37 18.56 -6.02
CA TRP A 106 -0.49 17.55 -5.41
C TRP A 106 -0.75 16.14 -5.95
N LEU A 107 -2.02 15.73 -6.03
CA LEU A 107 -2.38 14.41 -6.55
C LEU A 107 -1.96 14.23 -8.01
N LEU A 108 -2.07 15.28 -8.84
CA LEU A 108 -1.61 15.24 -10.23
C LEU A 108 -0.09 15.14 -10.33
N GLU A 109 0.68 15.81 -9.47
CA GLU A 109 2.14 15.65 -9.42
C GLU A 109 2.53 14.21 -9.05
N ILE A 110 1.88 13.63 -8.04
CA ILE A 110 2.06 12.22 -7.66
C ILE A 110 1.70 11.29 -8.82
N LEU A 111 0.58 11.56 -9.51
CA LEU A 111 0.13 10.75 -10.63
C LEU A 111 1.12 10.74 -11.79
N LYS A 112 1.78 11.87 -12.10
CA LYS A 112 2.87 11.92 -13.09
C LYS A 112 3.98 10.93 -12.74
N GLU A 113 4.38 10.88 -11.47
CA GLU A 113 5.45 9.99 -11.00
C GLU A 113 5.02 8.53 -10.99
N LEU A 114 3.73 8.25 -10.70
CA LEU A 114 3.17 6.91 -10.83
C LEU A 114 3.11 6.43 -12.27
N VAL A 115 2.77 7.30 -13.23
CA VAL A 115 2.80 6.99 -14.67
C VAL A 115 4.23 6.75 -15.14
N LYS A 116 5.18 7.63 -14.79
CA LYS A 116 6.61 7.44 -15.08
C LYS A 116 7.16 6.14 -14.49
N GLY A 117 6.70 5.77 -13.29
CA GLY A 117 7.07 4.53 -12.62
C GLY A 117 6.41 3.27 -13.20
N GLY A 118 5.49 3.39 -14.16
CA GLY A 118 4.74 2.29 -14.74
C GLY A 118 3.67 1.69 -13.82
N PHE A 119 3.29 2.41 -12.76
CA PHE A 119 2.30 1.95 -11.78
C PHE A 119 0.86 2.22 -12.21
N VAL A 120 0.64 3.25 -13.01
CA VAL A 120 -0.67 3.60 -13.58
C VAL A 120 -0.54 3.52 -15.10
N ARG A 121 -1.57 2.99 -15.76
CA ARG A 121 -1.61 2.95 -17.23
C ARG A 121 -1.61 4.39 -17.74
N GLY A 122 -0.68 4.72 -18.64
CA GLY A 122 -0.70 5.96 -19.39
C GLY A 122 -0.97 5.70 -20.86
N GLY A 123 -1.95 6.40 -21.42
CA GLY A 123 -2.13 6.54 -22.86
C GLY A 123 -1.38 7.79 -23.33
N GLY A 124 -0.48 7.64 -24.29
CA GLY A 124 0.13 8.77 -25.01
C GLY A 124 0.93 9.77 -24.16
N GLU A 125 1.15 10.95 -24.74
CA GLU A 125 1.98 12.02 -24.17
C GLU A 125 1.31 12.76 -23.00
N ASP A 126 -0.03 12.71 -22.89
CA ASP A 126 -0.82 13.38 -21.84
C ASP A 126 -1.70 12.43 -21.00
N ALA A 127 -1.11 11.29 -20.61
CA ALA A 127 -1.78 10.29 -19.77
C ALA A 127 -2.42 10.86 -18.47
N VAL A 128 -1.79 11.89 -17.88
CA VAL A 128 -2.27 12.50 -16.63
C VAL A 128 -3.47 13.41 -16.88
N GLY A 129 -3.42 14.24 -17.91
CA GLY A 129 -4.54 15.10 -18.29
C GLY A 129 -5.76 14.30 -18.74
N GLU A 130 -5.55 13.23 -19.51
CA GLU A 130 -6.61 12.31 -19.90
C GLU A 130 -7.32 11.68 -18.69
N LEU A 131 -6.54 11.15 -17.73
CA LEU A 131 -7.10 10.52 -16.54
C LEU A 131 -7.80 11.52 -15.60
N GLU A 132 -7.28 12.75 -15.47
CA GLU A 132 -7.95 13.82 -14.72
C GLU A 132 -9.30 14.15 -15.36
N ARG A 133 -9.33 14.31 -16.68
CA ARG A 133 -10.55 14.62 -17.44
C ARG A 133 -11.59 13.52 -17.25
N GLU A 134 -11.21 12.25 -17.43
CA GLU A 134 -12.11 11.11 -17.23
C GLU A 134 -12.68 11.08 -15.80
N CYS A 135 -11.83 11.26 -14.78
CA CYS A 135 -12.29 11.29 -13.39
C CYS A 135 -13.27 12.43 -13.12
N LYS A 136 -13.06 13.62 -13.72
CA LYS A 136 -13.99 14.76 -13.61
C LYS A 136 -15.29 14.49 -14.34
N GLU A 137 -15.25 13.91 -15.53
CA GLU A 137 -16.46 13.55 -16.29
C GLU A 137 -17.34 12.59 -15.48
N ILE A 138 -16.74 11.53 -14.94
CA ILE A 138 -17.44 10.59 -14.05
C ILE A 138 -17.97 11.32 -12.80
N GLY A 139 -17.14 12.14 -12.15
CA GLY A 139 -17.54 12.89 -10.95
C GLY A 139 -18.68 13.87 -11.20
N ASN A 140 -18.73 14.53 -12.36
CA ASN A 140 -19.77 15.48 -12.69
C ASN A 140 -21.14 14.80 -12.90
N VAL A 141 -21.16 13.58 -13.45
CA VAL A 141 -22.39 12.78 -13.59
C VAL A 141 -23.04 12.48 -12.24
N HIS A 142 -22.23 12.28 -11.19
CA HIS A 142 -22.71 11.90 -9.87
C HIS A 142 -22.75 13.08 -8.87
N ALA A 143 -22.35 14.28 -9.29
CA ALA A 143 -22.14 15.43 -8.39
C ALA A 143 -23.42 15.85 -7.65
N GLU A 144 -24.58 15.80 -8.32
CA GLU A 144 -25.85 16.17 -7.69
C GLU A 144 -26.27 15.20 -6.58
N ALA A 145 -26.11 13.89 -6.80
CA ALA A 145 -26.39 12.88 -5.79
C ALA A 145 -25.43 13.02 -4.59
N ALA A 146 -24.14 13.23 -4.88
CA ALA A 146 -23.12 13.46 -3.88
C ALA A 146 -23.40 14.72 -3.02
N ALA A 147 -23.93 15.79 -3.62
CA ALA A 147 -24.32 17.01 -2.92
C ALA A 147 -25.46 16.77 -1.92
N ARG A 148 -26.30 15.75 -2.15
CA ARG A 148 -27.37 15.30 -1.24
C ARG A 148 -26.92 14.19 -0.28
N ASN A 149 -25.67 13.72 -0.39
CA ASN A 149 -25.14 12.54 0.31
C ASN A 149 -25.99 11.27 0.08
N GLU A 150 -26.50 11.09 -1.14
CA GLU A 150 -27.17 9.89 -1.65
C GLU A 150 -26.20 8.97 -2.37
#